data_AF-A0A522DSZ7-F1
#
_entry.id   AF-A0A522DSZ7-F1
#
_cell.length_a   1.000
_cell.length_b   1.000
_cell.length_c   1.000
_cell.angle_alpha   90.00
_cell.angle_beta   90.00
_cell.angle_gamma   90.00
#
_symmetry.space_group_name_H-M   'P 1'
#
loop_
_entity.id
_entity.type
_entity.pdbx_description
1 polymer ?
#
loop_
_entity_poly.entity_id
_entity_poly.type
_entity_poly.pdbx_seq_one_letter_code
_entity_poly.pdbx_strand_id
1 'polypeptide(L)'
;MPRTHKIQQQHLHVKLKGGEPDGLALQARLSGICNTWLSPALEQVLERYAPLNGHLAIDRLDIDVGVLRFDRLEHELVDTVTQALEKILRDLSLPGQELSVVGAVQLKTARQSCLDAFVYFLSYGRLPWSFRVPKGENLEQILVESWQTCPLDVPGAISSVLALSSARKRLVQQFSDEFLANLLEQFAPGLKKTITGILQRLNHSEIPASAIKLLKKQLWETAFALLPTSGDCTEIRIIRTAWQGLPLTVAQQSLLTRLLEQHWPGATGDAEERRSLQHSGKTSDTSPRFSRPIQAGRRNLPAQAAVPGTDNLAGNHPGPVDGIVPKNGRTDPQTKAAFNPGNSVAVVRADKLADEYAETGEGIYIENAGLILLHPFLPQFFSGLNIAAEDAIVDAGRALSLLYFLTSGQLTAPEYELVLPKLLCNIPLSAVIEADAELTDAEIEEAIALLGAVIRHWEVLKNTGIDGLRGTFLLRAGKISLRGDGDWCLQVEGKAYDILLEQLPWGIGMIKLPWMQRMLWVEWDSSSRC
;
A
#
# COMPACT_ATOMS: atom_id res chain seq x y z
N MET A 1 -22.77 19.43 -12.68
CA MET A 1 -23.09 18.42 -11.65
C MET A 1 -21.84 17.61 -11.39
N PRO A 2 -21.58 17.15 -10.15
CA PRO A 2 -20.60 16.08 -9.94
C PRO A 2 -21.06 14.83 -10.70
N ARG A 3 -20.13 14.06 -11.28
CA ARG A 3 -20.47 12.74 -11.85
C ARG A 3 -20.89 11.82 -10.72
N THR A 4 -22.12 11.33 -10.78
CA THR A 4 -22.69 10.33 -9.87
C THR A 4 -22.12 8.94 -10.16
N HIS A 5 -21.70 8.72 -11.41
CA HIS A 5 -21.19 7.44 -11.88
C HIS A 5 -19.65 7.39 -11.90
N LYS A 6 -19.10 6.21 -11.61
CA LYS A 6 -17.66 5.95 -11.60
C LYS A 6 -17.34 4.75 -12.49
N ILE A 7 -16.59 4.99 -13.56
CA ILE A 7 -16.10 3.96 -14.49
C ILE A 7 -14.57 3.93 -14.35
N GLN A 8 -13.99 2.77 -14.01
CA GLN A 8 -12.54 2.64 -13.80
C GLN A 8 -11.78 2.73 -15.12
N GLN A 9 -12.22 1.96 -16.11
CA GLN A 9 -11.62 1.84 -17.44
C GLN A 9 -12.73 1.63 -18.48
N GLN A 10 -12.53 2.20 -19.67
CA GLN A 10 -13.38 1.98 -20.84
C GLN A 10 -12.47 1.53 -21.98
N HIS A 11 -12.71 0.32 -22.50
CA HIS A 11 -11.95 -0.25 -23.61
C HIS A 11 -12.86 -0.35 -24.84
N LEU A 12 -12.40 0.16 -25.98
CA LEU A 12 -13.13 0.06 -27.25
C LEU A 12 -12.30 -0.75 -28.26
N HIS A 13 -12.70 -2.00 -28.48
CA HIS A 13 -12.06 -2.88 -29.44
C HIS A 13 -12.69 -2.73 -30.82
N VAL A 14 -11.97 -2.11 -31.77
CA VAL A 14 -12.44 -1.90 -33.15
C VAL A 14 -11.57 -2.65 -34.15
N LYS A 15 -12.19 -3.27 -35.15
CA LYS A 15 -11.52 -3.93 -36.27
C LYS A 15 -11.86 -3.21 -37.57
N LEU A 16 -10.93 -2.39 -38.06
CA LEU A 16 -11.04 -1.73 -39.36
C LEU A 16 -10.45 -2.61 -40.46
N LYS A 17 -11.07 -2.62 -41.65
CA LYS A 17 -10.46 -3.12 -42.88
C LYS A 17 -9.90 -1.92 -43.65
N GLY A 18 -8.61 -1.64 -43.47
CA GLY A 18 -7.93 -0.47 -44.04
C GLY A 18 -6.41 -0.56 -43.83
N GLY A 19 -5.69 0.50 -44.20
CA GLY A 19 -4.27 0.63 -43.90
C GLY A 19 -3.99 1.10 -42.47
N GLU A 20 -2.74 0.99 -42.04
CA GLU A 20 -2.25 1.57 -40.78
C GLU A 20 -2.59 3.07 -40.60
N PRO A 21 -2.44 3.98 -41.60
CA PRO A 21 -2.83 5.38 -41.43
C PRO A 21 -4.34 5.57 -41.22
N ASP A 22 -5.20 4.73 -41.83
CA ASP A 22 -6.64 4.77 -41.62
C ASP A 22 -7.00 4.35 -40.18
N GLY A 23 -6.26 3.38 -39.63
CA GLY A 23 -6.37 2.93 -38.25
C GLY A 23 -6.01 4.03 -37.23
N LEU A 24 -4.91 4.75 -37.45
CA LEU A 24 -4.50 5.87 -36.60
C LEU A 24 -5.50 7.04 -36.68
N ALA A 25 -5.99 7.37 -37.87
CA ALA A 25 -7.02 8.40 -38.06
C ALA A 25 -8.34 8.01 -37.35
N LEU A 26 -8.75 6.74 -37.45
CA LEU A 26 -9.92 6.22 -36.74
C LEU A 26 -9.72 6.24 -35.23
N GLN A 27 -8.56 5.89 -34.70
CA GLN A 27 -8.26 5.94 -33.27
C GLN A 27 -8.43 7.36 -32.71
N ALA A 28 -7.92 8.38 -33.40
CA ALA A 28 -8.09 9.78 -33.01
C ALA A 28 -9.57 10.21 -33.04
N ARG A 29 -10.31 9.85 -34.09
CA ARG A 29 -11.76 10.12 -34.23
C ARG A 29 -12.57 9.45 -33.12
N LEU A 30 -12.28 8.19 -32.79
CA LEU A 30 -12.92 7.43 -31.71
C LEU A 30 -12.64 8.02 -30.33
N SER A 31 -11.42 8.50 -30.07
CA SER A 31 -11.07 9.15 -28.80
C SER A 31 -11.93 10.40 -28.56
N GLY A 32 -12.11 11.25 -29.59
CA GLY A 32 -13.04 12.38 -29.54
C GLY A 32 -14.48 11.94 -29.26
N ILE A 33 -15.02 10.97 -30.02
CA ILE A 33 -16.38 10.45 -29.81
C ILE A 33 -16.59 9.96 -28.37
N CYS A 34 -15.62 9.24 -27.81
CA CYS A 34 -15.71 8.70 -26.45
C CYS A 34 -15.80 9.80 -25.39
N ASN A 35 -14.96 10.82 -25.50
CA ASN A 35 -14.87 11.92 -24.55
C ASN A 35 -16.04 12.90 -24.70
N THR A 36 -16.34 13.34 -25.92
CA THR A 36 -17.29 14.42 -26.17
C THR A 36 -18.76 13.95 -26.17
N TRP A 37 -19.07 12.77 -26.75
CA TRP A 37 -20.48 12.38 -27.02
C TRP A 37 -20.92 11.11 -26.27
N LEU A 38 -20.08 10.07 -26.24
CA LEU A 38 -20.43 8.81 -25.58
C LEU A 38 -20.48 8.95 -24.06
N SER A 39 -19.51 9.63 -23.44
CA SER A 39 -19.48 9.81 -21.98
C SER A 39 -20.75 10.51 -21.44
N PRO A 40 -21.23 11.64 -22.02
CA PRO A 40 -22.52 12.21 -21.63
C PRO A 40 -23.74 11.30 -21.84
N ALA A 41 -23.77 10.52 -22.93
CA ALA A 41 -24.87 9.60 -23.22
C ALA A 41 -24.93 8.45 -22.20
N LEU A 42 -23.77 7.87 -21.85
CA LEU A 42 -23.64 6.86 -20.81
C LEU A 42 -24.13 7.39 -19.45
N GLU A 43 -23.68 8.58 -19.03
CA GLU A 43 -24.11 9.22 -17.78
C GLU A 43 -25.64 9.39 -17.74
N GLN A 44 -26.26 9.82 -18.84
CA GLN A 44 -27.71 10.00 -18.95
C GLN A 44 -28.51 8.69 -18.92
N VAL A 45 -27.94 7.57 -19.36
CA VAL A 45 -28.56 6.24 -19.21
C VAL A 45 -28.39 5.74 -17.79
N LEU A 46 -27.18 5.81 -17.24
CA LEU A 46 -26.89 5.31 -15.89
C LEU A 46 -27.72 6.05 -14.82
N GLU A 47 -27.85 7.38 -14.91
CA GLU A 47 -28.67 8.18 -13.98
C GLU A 47 -30.15 7.73 -13.96
N ARG A 48 -30.69 7.24 -15.08
CA ARG A 48 -32.07 6.74 -15.17
C ARG A 48 -32.29 5.40 -14.46
N TYR A 49 -31.23 4.61 -14.28
CA TYR A 49 -31.26 3.30 -13.62
C TYR A 49 -30.46 3.28 -12.30
N ALA A 50 -30.00 4.44 -11.83
CA ALA A 50 -29.32 4.59 -10.54
C ALA A 50 -30.29 4.26 -9.39
N PRO A 51 -29.89 3.41 -8.43
CA PRO A 51 -30.75 3.08 -7.30
C PRO A 51 -30.94 4.29 -6.38
N LEU A 52 -32.17 4.48 -5.87
CA LEU A 52 -32.48 5.55 -4.91
C LEU A 52 -31.64 5.49 -3.63
N ASN A 53 -31.16 4.29 -3.25
CA ASN A 53 -30.30 4.06 -2.10
C ASN A 53 -29.15 3.11 -2.47
N GLY A 54 -27.91 3.47 -2.15
CA GLY A 54 -26.72 2.66 -2.41
C GLY A 54 -26.15 2.84 -3.81
N HIS A 55 -25.46 1.81 -4.31
CA HIS A 55 -24.70 1.82 -5.56
C HIS A 55 -24.86 0.49 -6.29
N LEU A 56 -25.03 0.55 -7.61
CA LEU A 56 -24.89 -0.62 -8.47
C LEU A 56 -23.41 -0.79 -8.84
N ALA A 57 -22.75 -1.79 -8.26
CA ALA A 57 -21.38 -2.16 -8.62
C ALA A 57 -21.43 -3.17 -9.78
N ILE A 58 -20.72 -2.89 -10.86
CA ILE A 58 -20.58 -3.78 -12.01
C ILE A 58 -19.08 -4.00 -12.22
N ASP A 59 -18.63 -5.24 -12.09
CA ASP A 59 -17.19 -5.58 -12.14
C ASP A 59 -16.65 -5.50 -13.58
N ARG A 60 -17.46 -5.92 -14.56
CA ARG A 60 -17.17 -5.79 -15.99
C ARG A 60 -18.45 -5.79 -16.82
N LEU A 61 -18.51 -4.91 -17.82
CA LEU A 61 -19.60 -4.85 -18.79
C LEU A 61 -19.04 -4.84 -20.22
N ASP A 62 -19.18 -5.95 -20.92
CA ASP A 62 -18.85 -6.05 -22.35
C ASP A 62 -20.10 -5.79 -23.19
N ILE A 63 -20.05 -4.79 -24.08
CA ILE A 63 -21.14 -4.44 -25.01
C ILE A 63 -20.66 -4.76 -26.43
N ASP A 64 -21.31 -5.72 -27.10
CA ASP A 64 -21.11 -5.94 -28.53
C ASP A 64 -21.94 -4.94 -29.34
N VAL A 65 -21.26 -4.06 -30.05
CA VAL A 65 -21.84 -3.01 -30.90
C VAL A 65 -22.01 -3.49 -32.35
N GLY A 66 -21.47 -4.66 -32.70
CA GLY A 66 -21.59 -5.24 -34.04
C GLY A 66 -20.81 -4.46 -35.11
N VAL A 67 -21.42 -4.35 -36.30
CA VAL A 67 -20.81 -3.70 -37.47
C VAL A 67 -21.44 -2.34 -37.72
N LEU A 68 -20.66 -1.29 -37.50
CA LEU A 68 -21.06 0.12 -37.71
C LEU A 68 -20.63 0.64 -39.09
N ARG A 69 -21.33 1.65 -39.61
CA ARG A 69 -20.94 2.34 -40.85
C ARG A 69 -20.01 3.51 -40.54
N PHE A 70 -18.88 3.57 -41.26
CA PHE A 70 -17.85 4.60 -41.06
C PHE A 70 -18.36 6.04 -41.29
N ASP A 71 -19.33 6.20 -42.20
CA ASP A 71 -19.90 7.49 -42.60
C ASP A 71 -20.80 8.14 -41.54
N ARG A 72 -21.27 7.36 -40.56
CA ARG A 72 -22.14 7.79 -39.45
C ARG A 72 -21.70 7.24 -38.09
N LEU A 73 -20.42 6.89 -38.00
CA LEU A 73 -19.82 6.19 -36.87
C LEU A 73 -20.14 6.87 -35.53
N GLU A 74 -20.08 8.19 -35.48
CA GLU A 74 -20.30 8.98 -34.27
C GLU A 74 -21.70 8.76 -33.69
N HIS A 75 -22.73 8.79 -34.54
CA HIS A 75 -24.12 8.61 -34.11
C HIS A 75 -24.44 7.13 -33.89
N GLU A 76 -24.07 6.25 -34.83
CA GLU A 76 -24.39 4.82 -34.72
C GLU A 76 -23.68 4.15 -33.52
N LEU A 77 -22.45 4.56 -33.18
CA LEU A 77 -21.76 4.08 -31.98
C LEU A 77 -22.50 4.51 -30.70
N VAL A 78 -22.82 5.80 -30.58
CA VAL A 78 -23.46 6.34 -29.37
C VAL A 78 -24.86 5.75 -29.20
N ASP A 79 -25.68 5.72 -30.26
CA ASP A 79 -27.05 5.20 -30.21
C ASP A 79 -27.07 3.70 -29.88
N THR A 80 -26.21 2.89 -30.53
CA THR A 80 -26.18 1.44 -30.32
C THR A 80 -25.69 1.09 -28.92
N VAL A 81 -24.64 1.74 -28.41
CA VAL A 81 -24.14 1.53 -27.04
C VAL A 81 -25.20 1.97 -26.01
N THR A 82 -25.84 3.12 -26.22
CA THR A 82 -26.91 3.64 -25.35
C THR A 82 -28.08 2.66 -25.25
N GLN A 83 -28.54 2.13 -26.38
CA GLN A 83 -29.63 1.15 -26.44
C GLN A 83 -29.26 -0.20 -25.82
N ALA A 84 -28.03 -0.68 -26.08
CA ALA A 84 -27.55 -1.93 -25.52
C ALA A 84 -27.37 -1.84 -23.99
N LEU A 85 -26.79 -0.74 -23.49
CA LEU A 85 -26.67 -0.46 -22.06
C LEU A 85 -28.05 -0.35 -21.40
N GLU A 86 -28.97 0.41 -21.98
CA GLU A 86 -30.32 0.57 -21.43
C GLU A 86 -31.06 -0.78 -21.36
N LYS A 87 -30.89 -1.66 -22.36
CA LYS A 87 -31.44 -3.02 -22.32
C LYS A 87 -30.86 -3.83 -21.15
N ILE A 88 -29.53 -3.86 -21.00
CA ILE A 88 -28.86 -4.63 -19.94
C ILE A 88 -29.27 -4.13 -18.55
N LEU A 89 -29.29 -2.80 -18.33
CA LEU A 89 -29.71 -2.22 -17.04
C LEU A 89 -31.17 -2.49 -16.73
N ARG A 90 -32.04 -2.51 -17.75
CA ARG A 90 -33.46 -2.85 -17.60
C ARG A 90 -33.65 -4.31 -17.20
N ASP A 91 -32.93 -5.23 -17.85
CA ASP A 91 -32.95 -6.66 -17.52
C ASP A 91 -32.45 -6.90 -16.07
N LEU A 92 -31.45 -6.13 -15.62
CA LEU A 92 -30.93 -6.15 -14.24
C LEU A 92 -31.87 -5.50 -13.20
N SER A 93 -32.80 -4.65 -13.61
CA SER A 93 -33.68 -3.88 -12.70
C SER A 93 -35.01 -4.56 -12.37
N LEU A 94 -35.27 -5.76 -12.91
CA LEU A 94 -36.54 -6.47 -12.73
C LEU A 94 -36.66 -7.10 -11.33
N PRO A 95 -37.61 -6.66 -10.48
CA PRO A 95 -37.77 -7.20 -9.13
C PRO A 95 -38.36 -8.62 -9.19
N GLY A 96 -37.65 -9.60 -8.65
CA GLY A 96 -38.15 -10.96 -8.47
C GLY A 96 -37.35 -12.08 -9.15
N GLN A 97 -36.29 -11.77 -9.89
CA GLN A 97 -35.23 -12.77 -10.07
C GLN A 97 -34.35 -12.76 -8.80
N GLU A 98 -34.40 -13.86 -8.05
CA GLU A 98 -33.26 -14.26 -7.24
C GLU A 98 -32.07 -14.43 -8.19
N LEU A 99 -31.24 -13.38 -8.26
CA LEU A 99 -29.99 -13.36 -9.01
C LEU A 99 -29.04 -14.38 -8.37
N SER A 100 -29.25 -15.64 -8.74
CA SER A 100 -28.25 -16.69 -8.69
C SER A 100 -26.96 -16.10 -9.23
N VAL A 101 -25.91 -16.16 -8.42
CA VAL A 101 -24.63 -15.46 -8.61
C VAL A 101 -24.08 -15.66 -10.03
N VAL A 102 -24.32 -14.69 -10.92
CA VAL A 102 -23.58 -14.51 -12.19
C VAL A 102 -22.56 -13.38 -12.01
N GLY A 103 -21.78 -13.49 -10.93
CA GLY A 103 -20.40 -13.02 -10.75
C GLY A 103 -19.97 -11.57 -11.01
N ALA A 104 -20.82 -10.69 -11.56
CA ALA A 104 -20.37 -9.42 -12.15
C ALA A 104 -21.22 -8.18 -11.79
N VAL A 105 -22.37 -8.33 -11.13
CA VAL A 105 -23.24 -7.21 -10.71
C VAL A 105 -23.66 -7.39 -9.26
N GLN A 106 -23.45 -6.37 -8.43
CA GLN A 106 -23.75 -6.36 -7.00
C GLN A 106 -24.43 -5.04 -6.61
N LEU A 107 -25.64 -5.10 -6.04
CA LEU A 107 -26.25 -3.93 -5.40
C LEU A 107 -25.60 -3.76 -4.02
N LYS A 108 -24.71 -2.78 -3.87
CA LYS A 108 -24.04 -2.47 -2.62
C LYS A 108 -24.76 -1.31 -1.93
N THR A 109 -25.09 -1.48 -0.65
CA THR A 109 -25.49 -0.32 0.17
C THR A 109 -24.29 0.61 0.36
N ALA A 110 -24.53 1.90 0.64
CA ALA A 110 -23.44 2.83 0.99
C ALA A 110 -22.58 2.27 2.13
N ARG A 111 -23.23 1.67 3.14
CA ARG A 111 -22.60 0.93 4.24
C ARG A 111 -21.66 -0.19 3.76
N GLN A 112 -22.10 -1.07 2.86
CA GLN A 112 -21.23 -2.14 2.35
C GLN A 112 -20.03 -1.57 1.59
N SER A 113 -20.23 -0.51 0.80
CA SER A 113 -19.14 0.21 0.12
C SER A 113 -18.10 0.77 1.10
N CYS A 114 -18.53 1.39 2.21
CA CYS A 114 -17.64 1.85 3.28
C CYS A 114 -16.88 0.72 3.96
N LEU A 115 -17.54 -0.42 4.25
CA LEU A 115 -16.90 -1.58 4.87
C LEU A 115 -15.87 -2.24 3.94
N ASP A 116 -16.21 -2.41 2.67
CA ASP A 116 -15.29 -2.92 1.65
C ASP A 116 -14.05 -2.00 1.53
N ALA A 117 -14.27 -0.68 1.51
CA ALA A 117 -13.19 0.31 1.47
C ALA A 117 -12.30 0.29 2.73
N PHE A 118 -12.88 0.09 3.92
CA PHE A 118 -12.12 -0.05 5.17
C PHE A 118 -11.29 -1.33 5.20
N VAL A 119 -11.86 -2.47 4.79
CA VAL A 119 -11.15 -3.75 4.67
C VAL A 119 -10.00 -3.65 3.66
N TYR A 120 -10.25 -3.00 2.52
CA TYR A 120 -9.23 -2.74 1.50
C TYR A 120 -8.13 -1.81 2.02
N PHE A 121 -8.48 -0.73 2.72
CA PHE A 121 -7.52 0.16 3.37
C PHE A 121 -6.63 -0.56 4.39
N LEU A 122 -7.23 -1.32 5.32
CA LEU A 122 -6.47 -2.08 6.32
C LEU A 122 -5.48 -3.07 5.68
N SER A 123 -5.86 -3.67 4.54
CA SER A 123 -5.00 -4.58 3.78
C SER A 123 -3.86 -3.85 3.06
N TYR A 124 -4.16 -2.81 2.26
CA TYR A 124 -3.23 -2.24 1.27
C TYR A 124 -2.68 -0.85 1.59
N GLY A 125 -3.18 -0.15 2.62
CA GLY A 125 -2.78 1.21 2.98
C GLY A 125 -3.27 2.31 2.04
N ARG A 126 -4.19 1.98 1.14
CA ARG A 126 -4.79 2.86 0.13
C ARG A 126 -6.29 2.56 0.00
N LEU A 127 -7.06 3.52 -0.51
CA LEU A 127 -8.49 3.33 -0.78
C LEU A 127 -8.72 2.66 -2.15
N PRO A 128 -9.83 1.93 -2.36
CA PRO A 128 -10.18 1.41 -3.67
C PRO A 128 -10.65 2.56 -4.59
N TRP A 129 -10.38 2.46 -5.89
CA TRP A 129 -10.66 3.51 -6.89
C TRP A 129 -12.12 3.99 -6.91
N SER A 130 -13.06 3.12 -6.53
CA SER A 130 -14.49 3.37 -6.49
C SER A 130 -14.93 4.19 -5.26
N PHE A 131 -14.09 4.27 -4.21
CA PHE A 131 -14.36 5.02 -3.00
C PHE A 131 -13.60 6.36 -3.00
N ARG A 132 -14.25 7.44 -2.56
CA ARG A 132 -13.60 8.74 -2.34
C ARG A 132 -14.17 9.36 -1.07
N VAL A 133 -13.28 9.89 -0.23
CA VAL A 133 -13.62 10.68 0.97
C VAL A 133 -14.15 12.05 0.50
N PRO A 134 -15.30 12.53 1.00
CA PRO A 134 -15.79 13.87 0.67
C PRO A 134 -14.83 14.97 1.17
N LYS A 135 -14.84 16.13 0.48
CA LYS A 135 -13.93 17.23 0.84
C LYS A 135 -14.29 17.82 2.21
N GLY A 136 -13.35 17.78 3.14
CA GLY A 136 -13.51 18.30 4.50
C GLY A 136 -13.90 17.24 5.54
N GLU A 137 -14.19 16.01 5.10
CA GLU A 137 -14.37 14.84 5.96
C GLU A 137 -13.10 14.00 6.00
N ASN A 138 -13.03 13.06 6.95
CA ASN A 138 -11.99 12.04 7.00
C ASN A 138 -12.59 10.62 7.03
N LEU A 139 -11.76 9.61 6.80
CA LEU A 139 -12.20 8.21 6.76
C LEU A 139 -12.83 7.74 8.08
N GLU A 140 -12.38 8.25 9.22
CA GLU A 140 -12.95 7.91 10.54
C GLU A 140 -14.40 8.38 10.68
N GLN A 141 -14.68 9.64 10.31
CA GLN A 141 -16.03 10.23 10.38
C GLN A 141 -17.05 9.44 9.54
N ILE A 142 -16.70 9.13 8.29
CA ILE A 142 -17.56 8.35 7.38
C ILE A 142 -17.85 6.96 7.96
N LEU A 143 -16.84 6.31 8.55
CA LEU A 143 -17.00 4.99 9.15
C LEU A 143 -17.89 5.05 10.40
N VAL A 144 -17.68 6.03 11.29
CA VAL A 144 -18.52 6.24 12.47
C VAL A 144 -19.98 6.49 12.09
N GLU A 145 -20.27 7.36 11.12
CA GLU A 145 -21.64 7.58 10.63
C GLU A 145 -22.26 6.30 10.04
N SER A 146 -21.48 5.54 9.26
CA SER A 146 -21.92 4.26 8.68
C SER A 146 -22.19 3.16 9.72
N TRP A 147 -21.66 3.29 10.95
CA TRP A 147 -21.82 2.34 12.05
C TRP A 147 -22.92 2.74 13.03
N GLN A 148 -23.13 4.05 13.26
CA GLN A 148 -24.24 4.54 14.10
C GLN A 148 -25.62 4.12 13.57
N THR A 149 -25.73 3.94 12.25
CA THR A 149 -26.97 3.50 11.60
C THR A 149 -27.25 1.99 11.74
N CYS A 150 -26.23 1.14 11.94
CA CYS A 150 -26.39 -0.31 12.19
C CYS A 150 -25.07 -0.99 12.66
N PRO A 151 -25.07 -1.84 13.73
CA PRO A 151 -23.87 -2.54 14.24
C PRO A 151 -23.22 -3.51 13.24
N LEU A 152 -21.90 -3.66 13.27
CA LEU A 152 -21.10 -4.44 12.29
C LEU A 152 -21.59 -5.89 12.13
N ASP A 153 -22.17 -6.19 10.96
CA ASP A 153 -22.77 -7.52 10.67
C ASP A 153 -21.76 -8.54 10.11
N VAL A 154 -20.48 -8.17 9.98
CA VAL A 154 -19.43 -9.03 9.37
C VAL A 154 -18.14 -9.06 10.21
N PRO A 155 -18.13 -9.72 11.38
CA PRO A 155 -16.91 -9.89 12.16
C PRO A 155 -15.79 -10.62 11.41
N GLY A 156 -16.14 -11.55 10.51
CA GLY A 156 -15.19 -12.45 9.84
C GLY A 156 -14.17 -11.74 8.94
N ALA A 157 -14.62 -10.82 8.08
CA ALA A 157 -13.74 -10.12 7.13
C ALA A 157 -12.73 -9.21 7.83
N ILE A 158 -13.19 -8.43 8.82
CA ILE A 158 -12.31 -7.56 9.60
C ILE A 158 -11.36 -8.41 10.47
N SER A 159 -11.85 -9.48 11.11
CA SER A 159 -11.00 -10.35 11.94
C SER A 159 -9.88 -11.03 11.15
N SER A 160 -10.14 -11.46 9.92
CA SER A 160 -9.11 -12.10 9.08
C SER A 160 -8.02 -11.10 8.65
N VAL A 161 -8.39 -9.84 8.37
CA VAL A 161 -7.43 -8.77 8.06
C VAL A 161 -6.65 -8.35 9.30
N LEU A 162 -7.29 -8.22 10.47
CA LEU A 162 -6.62 -7.88 11.74
C LEU A 162 -5.68 -8.98 12.26
N ALA A 163 -5.69 -10.19 11.69
CA ALA A 163 -4.65 -11.18 11.93
C ALA A 163 -3.27 -10.72 11.40
N LEU A 164 -3.24 -9.88 10.36
CA LEU A 164 -2.02 -9.28 9.81
C LEU A 164 -1.48 -8.18 10.74
N SER A 165 -0.18 -8.21 11.02
CA SER A 165 0.48 -7.18 11.86
C SER A 165 0.50 -5.81 11.20
N SER A 166 0.63 -5.74 9.87
CA SER A 166 0.55 -4.50 9.09
C SER A 166 -0.81 -3.82 9.25
N ALA A 167 -1.90 -4.58 9.10
CA ALA A 167 -3.26 -4.07 9.27
C ALA A 167 -3.52 -3.53 10.69
N ARG A 168 -3.01 -4.20 11.74
CA ARG A 168 -3.13 -3.69 13.13
C ARG A 168 -2.35 -2.40 13.34
N LYS A 169 -1.10 -2.32 12.86
CA LYS A 169 -0.30 -1.10 12.94
C LYS A 169 -0.99 0.07 12.24
N ARG A 170 -1.45 -0.16 11.02
CA ARG A 170 -2.22 0.81 10.22
C ARG A 170 -3.48 1.29 10.94
N LEU A 171 -4.28 0.37 11.46
CA LEU A 171 -5.47 0.69 12.26
C LEU A 171 -5.12 1.60 13.45
N VAL A 172 -4.06 1.28 14.19
CA VAL A 172 -3.69 1.99 15.42
C VAL A 172 -2.99 3.34 15.15
N GLN A 173 -2.32 3.48 14.00
CA GLN A 173 -1.62 4.72 13.63
C GLN A 173 -2.52 5.76 12.96
N GLN A 174 -3.68 5.37 12.43
CA GLN A 174 -4.51 6.22 11.56
C GLN A 174 -5.88 6.59 12.14
N PHE A 175 -6.29 5.96 13.26
CA PHE A 175 -7.59 6.19 13.90
C PHE A 175 -7.45 6.54 15.38
N SER A 176 -8.44 7.26 15.92
CA SER A 176 -8.44 7.76 17.30
C SER A 176 -8.59 6.66 18.37
N ASP A 177 -8.09 6.93 19.59
CA ASP A 177 -8.30 6.09 20.78
C ASP A 177 -9.81 5.75 20.99
N GLU A 178 -10.73 6.67 20.63
CA GLU A 178 -12.18 6.47 20.74
C GLU A 178 -12.71 5.51 19.68
N PHE A 179 -12.31 5.68 18.41
CA PHE A 179 -12.67 4.77 17.33
C PHE A 179 -12.18 3.35 17.60
N LEU A 180 -10.94 3.18 18.08
CA LEU A 180 -10.37 1.88 18.45
C LEU A 180 -11.16 1.23 19.61
N ALA A 181 -11.58 2.02 20.60
CA ALA A 181 -12.41 1.54 21.71
C ALA A 181 -13.81 1.09 21.25
N ASN A 182 -14.42 1.82 20.32
CA ASN A 182 -15.75 1.52 19.76
C ASN A 182 -15.71 0.32 18.80
N LEU A 183 -14.64 0.17 18.02
CA LEU A 183 -14.41 -1.02 17.21
C LEU A 183 -14.20 -2.26 18.10
N LEU A 184 -13.36 -2.14 19.14
CA LEU A 184 -13.08 -3.24 20.06
C LEU A 184 -14.31 -3.68 20.87
N GLU A 185 -15.25 -2.78 21.15
CA GLU A 185 -16.52 -3.12 21.82
C GLU A 185 -17.32 -4.18 21.06
N GLN A 186 -17.30 -4.12 19.73
CA GLN A 186 -18.10 -5.00 18.87
C GLN A 186 -17.50 -6.41 18.76
N PHE A 187 -16.19 -6.58 19.01
CA PHE A 187 -15.53 -7.88 19.02
C PHE A 187 -15.31 -8.48 20.42
N ALA A 188 -14.91 -7.65 21.39
CA ALA A 188 -14.47 -8.10 22.71
C ALA A 188 -14.72 -7.02 23.79
N PRO A 189 -15.98 -6.83 24.25
CA PRO A 189 -16.34 -5.77 25.19
C PRO A 189 -15.66 -5.91 26.57
N GLY A 190 -15.26 -7.14 26.95
CA GLY A 190 -14.42 -7.36 28.14
C GLY A 190 -13.02 -6.77 27.99
N LEU A 191 -12.39 -6.96 26.82
CA LEU A 191 -11.05 -6.46 26.52
C LEU A 191 -11.03 -4.93 26.44
N LYS A 192 -12.08 -4.31 25.88
CA LYS A 192 -12.29 -2.84 25.93
C LYS A 192 -12.18 -2.31 27.36
N LYS A 193 -12.96 -2.87 28.31
CA LYS A 193 -12.97 -2.42 29.71
C LYS A 193 -11.58 -2.46 30.35
N THR A 194 -10.84 -3.54 30.13
CA THR A 194 -9.46 -3.68 30.61
C THR A 194 -8.54 -2.60 30.03
N ILE A 195 -8.55 -2.40 28.71
CA ILE A 195 -7.66 -1.43 28.06
C ILE A 195 -8.02 0.01 28.44
N THR A 196 -9.30 0.38 28.47
CA THR A 196 -9.71 1.71 28.94
C THR A 196 -9.25 1.96 30.38
N GLY A 197 -9.31 0.96 31.26
CA GLY A 197 -8.79 1.05 32.63
C GLY A 197 -7.26 1.24 32.69
N ILE A 198 -6.51 0.54 31.84
CA ILE A 198 -5.04 0.70 31.71
C ILE A 198 -4.71 2.11 31.19
N LEU A 199 -5.36 2.54 30.11
CA LEU A 199 -5.14 3.85 29.47
C LEU A 199 -5.47 5.02 30.42
N GLN A 200 -6.54 4.92 31.21
CA GLN A 200 -6.88 5.93 32.23
C GLN A 200 -5.76 6.06 33.27
N ARG A 201 -5.21 4.96 33.79
CA ARG A 201 -4.09 5.00 34.76
C ARG A 201 -2.84 5.63 34.14
N LEU A 202 -2.52 5.29 32.88
CA LEU A 202 -1.37 5.85 32.16
C LEU A 202 -1.51 7.35 31.88
N ASN A 203 -2.72 7.85 31.59
CA ASN A 203 -2.96 9.28 31.37
C ASN A 203 -2.76 10.14 32.65
N HIS A 204 -2.84 9.54 33.85
CA HIS A 204 -2.62 10.24 35.13
C HIS A 204 -1.17 10.15 35.64
N SER A 205 -0.22 9.78 34.78
CA SER A 205 1.18 9.51 35.14
C SER A 205 2.14 10.62 34.70
N GLU A 206 3.22 10.85 35.46
CA GLU A 206 4.29 11.83 35.15
C GLU A 206 5.26 11.38 34.01
N ILE A 207 4.80 10.52 33.09
CA ILE A 207 5.63 9.99 31.99
C ILE A 207 5.67 11.02 30.83
N PRO A 208 6.82 11.21 30.14
CA PRO A 208 6.88 11.99 28.91
C PRO A 208 5.83 11.56 27.87
N ALA A 209 5.12 12.52 27.29
CA ALA A 209 3.99 12.28 26.39
C ALA A 209 4.35 11.37 25.19
N SER A 210 5.57 11.46 24.66
CA SER A 210 6.07 10.60 23.57
C SER A 210 6.17 9.12 23.96
N ALA A 211 6.59 8.81 25.19
CA ALA A 211 6.65 7.44 25.69
C ALA A 211 5.24 6.88 25.99
N ILE A 212 4.32 7.73 26.48
CA ILE A 212 2.89 7.37 26.59
C ILE A 212 2.32 7.07 25.19
N LYS A 213 2.52 7.94 24.20
CA LYS A 213 2.05 7.77 22.80
C LYS A 213 2.47 6.41 22.22
N LEU A 214 3.75 6.05 22.36
CA LEU A 214 4.27 4.76 21.87
C LEU A 214 3.74 3.56 22.65
N LEU A 215 3.61 3.65 23.98
CA LEU A 215 2.99 2.58 24.79
C LEU A 215 1.51 2.40 24.44
N LYS A 216 0.75 3.49 24.21
CA LYS A 216 -0.65 3.42 23.75
C LYS A 216 -0.77 2.69 22.42
N LYS A 217 0.05 3.04 21.41
CA LYS A 217 0.08 2.34 20.12
C LYS A 217 0.29 0.82 20.34
N GLN A 218 1.30 0.44 21.13
CA GLN A 218 1.60 -0.97 21.39
C GLN A 218 0.51 -1.72 22.21
N LEU A 219 -0.18 -1.03 23.13
CA LEU A 219 -1.33 -1.61 23.85
C LEU A 219 -2.49 -1.92 22.91
N TRP A 220 -2.85 -1.01 22.01
CA TRP A 220 -3.89 -1.25 21.01
C TRP A 220 -3.50 -2.33 19.99
N GLU A 221 -2.26 -2.32 19.47
CA GLU A 221 -1.78 -3.38 18.56
C GLU A 221 -1.86 -4.78 19.22
N THR A 222 -1.52 -4.85 20.52
CA THR A 222 -1.63 -6.06 21.34
C THR A 222 -3.10 -6.46 21.56
N ALA A 223 -3.98 -5.50 21.81
CA ALA A 223 -5.42 -5.74 21.96
C ALA A 223 -6.03 -6.40 20.73
N PHE A 224 -5.78 -5.83 19.55
CA PHE A 224 -6.28 -6.37 18.28
C PHE A 224 -5.60 -7.70 17.91
N ALA A 225 -4.35 -7.94 18.33
CA ALA A 225 -3.69 -9.23 18.17
C ALA A 225 -4.32 -10.34 19.03
N LEU A 226 -4.88 -9.99 20.20
CA LEU A 226 -5.45 -10.92 21.16
C LEU A 226 -6.94 -11.23 20.93
N LEU A 227 -7.59 -10.60 19.93
CA LEU A 227 -9.00 -10.86 19.57
C LEU A 227 -9.36 -12.35 19.46
N PRO A 228 -8.56 -13.23 18.81
CA PRO A 228 -8.88 -14.66 18.70
C PRO A 228 -8.83 -15.43 20.03
N THR A 229 -8.28 -14.81 21.09
CA THR A 229 -7.99 -15.43 22.40
C THR A 229 -8.55 -14.61 23.58
N SER A 230 -9.60 -13.83 23.31
CA SER A 230 -10.11 -12.78 24.20
C SER A 230 -10.63 -13.27 25.57
N GLY A 231 -10.90 -14.57 25.73
CA GLY A 231 -11.42 -15.16 26.98
C GLY A 231 -10.45 -15.15 28.18
N ASP A 232 -9.14 -15.28 27.96
CA ASP A 232 -8.14 -15.51 29.03
C ASP A 232 -7.16 -14.34 29.23
N CYS A 233 -7.50 -13.13 28.77
CA CYS A 233 -6.57 -11.99 28.77
C CYS A 233 -6.59 -11.22 30.11
N THR A 234 -5.61 -11.46 30.97
CA THR A 234 -5.37 -10.64 32.17
C THR A 234 -4.64 -9.32 31.83
N GLU A 235 -4.83 -8.27 32.64
CA GLU A 235 -4.19 -6.95 32.43
C GLU A 235 -2.66 -7.09 32.29
N ILE A 236 -2.05 -7.89 33.18
CA ILE A 236 -0.60 -8.15 33.23
C ILE A 236 -0.12 -8.82 31.94
N ARG A 237 -0.91 -9.73 31.34
CA ARG A 237 -0.53 -10.40 30.08
C ARG A 237 -0.52 -9.40 28.92
N ILE A 238 -1.54 -8.54 28.83
CA ILE A 238 -1.63 -7.50 27.79
C ILE A 238 -0.45 -6.53 27.90
N ILE A 239 -0.18 -6.00 29.10
CA ILE A 239 0.90 -5.03 29.32
C ILE A 239 2.27 -5.66 29.10
N ARG A 240 2.50 -6.90 29.55
CA ARG A 240 3.76 -7.62 29.29
C ARG A 240 4.00 -7.82 27.80
N THR A 241 2.98 -8.18 27.02
CA THR A 241 3.11 -8.33 25.56
C THR A 241 3.37 -7.00 24.88
N ALA A 242 2.67 -5.92 25.26
CA ALA A 242 2.93 -4.57 24.74
C ALA A 242 4.35 -4.06 25.10
N TRP A 243 4.82 -4.32 26.33
CA TRP A 243 6.19 -4.04 26.78
C TRP A 243 7.25 -4.83 26.00
N GLN A 244 6.92 -6.04 25.59
CA GLN A 244 7.80 -6.85 24.75
C GLN A 244 7.90 -6.30 23.32
N GLY A 245 6.82 -5.70 22.78
CA GLY A 245 6.79 -5.06 21.46
C GLY A 245 7.47 -3.68 21.37
N LEU A 246 7.64 -2.97 22.49
CA LEU A 246 8.22 -1.62 22.51
C LEU A 246 9.70 -1.56 22.02
N PRO A 247 10.09 -0.51 21.28
CA PRO A 247 11.49 -0.25 20.94
C PRO A 247 12.39 -0.17 22.17
N LEU A 248 13.60 -0.73 22.08
CA LEU A 248 14.54 -0.81 23.22
C LEU A 248 14.89 0.56 23.81
N THR A 249 14.95 1.62 22.99
CA THR A 249 15.17 3.01 23.43
C THR A 249 14.09 3.52 24.39
N VAL A 250 12.84 3.03 24.25
CA VAL A 250 11.71 3.37 25.12
C VAL A 250 11.65 2.40 26.30
N ALA A 251 11.84 1.10 26.06
CA ALA A 251 11.86 0.09 27.12
C ALA A 251 13.02 0.26 28.13
N GLN A 252 14.07 1.00 27.77
CA GLN A 252 15.17 1.38 28.67
C GLN A 252 14.87 2.63 29.53
N GLN A 253 13.73 3.30 29.34
CA GLN A 253 13.35 4.45 30.16
C GLN A 253 12.99 4.00 31.58
N SER A 254 13.87 4.29 32.53
CA SER A 254 13.72 3.83 33.93
C SER A 254 12.44 4.29 34.63
N LEU A 255 11.88 5.44 34.24
CA LEU A 255 10.58 5.93 34.72
C LEU A 255 9.44 5.02 34.27
N LEU A 256 9.43 4.63 32.99
CA LEU A 256 8.42 3.75 32.40
C LEU A 256 8.48 2.35 33.03
N THR A 257 9.70 1.80 33.19
CA THR A 257 9.90 0.50 33.86
C THR A 257 9.35 0.50 35.29
N ARG A 258 9.71 1.52 36.09
CA ARG A 258 9.24 1.65 37.48
C ARG A 258 7.73 1.77 37.56
N LEU A 259 7.11 2.56 36.68
CA LEU A 259 5.67 2.77 36.72
C LEU A 259 4.90 1.49 36.37
N LEU A 260 5.35 0.75 35.35
CA LEU A 260 4.73 -0.51 34.98
C LEU A 260 4.84 -1.54 36.11
N GLU A 261 6.00 -1.66 36.78
CA GLU A 261 6.14 -2.54 37.96
C GLU A 261 5.36 -2.06 39.19
N GLN A 262 5.19 -0.74 39.37
CA GLN A 262 4.43 -0.17 40.48
C GLN A 262 2.92 -0.44 40.36
N HIS A 263 2.36 -0.34 39.15
CA HIS A 263 0.92 -0.54 38.92
C HIS A 263 0.56 -1.97 38.47
N TRP A 264 1.50 -2.71 37.88
CA TRP A 264 1.34 -4.09 37.42
C TRP A 264 2.61 -4.90 37.69
N PRO A 265 2.83 -5.37 38.94
CA PRO A 265 4.03 -6.13 39.31
C PRO A 265 4.28 -7.35 38.41
N GLY A 266 5.52 -7.49 37.93
CA GLY A 266 5.96 -8.51 36.99
C GLY A 266 5.57 -8.25 35.53
N ALA A 267 5.05 -7.07 35.17
CA ALA A 267 4.70 -6.76 33.78
C ALA A 267 5.94 -6.57 32.88
N THR A 268 7.04 -6.05 33.41
CA THR A 268 8.27 -5.80 32.62
C THR A 268 9.16 -7.02 32.46
N GLY A 269 8.97 -8.03 33.32
CA GLY A 269 9.78 -9.24 33.42
C GLY A 269 11.15 -8.98 34.05
N ASP A 270 11.95 -10.04 34.26
CA ASP A 270 13.33 -9.88 34.69
C ASP A 270 14.14 -9.19 33.59
N ALA A 271 14.37 -7.88 33.76
CA ALA A 271 15.14 -7.06 32.82
C ALA A 271 16.57 -7.59 32.57
N GLU A 272 17.03 -8.52 33.40
CA GLU A 272 18.31 -9.23 33.28
C GLU A 272 18.33 -10.31 32.19
N GLU A 273 17.21 -10.96 31.85
CA GLU A 273 17.15 -11.89 30.70
C GLU A 273 17.34 -11.13 29.37
N ARG A 274 16.71 -9.95 29.24
CA ARG A 274 16.91 -9.05 28.08
C ARG A 274 18.36 -8.54 27.98
N ARG A 275 19.07 -8.35 29.10
CA ARG A 275 20.51 -8.02 29.11
C ARG A 275 21.38 -9.23 28.71
N SER A 276 21.01 -10.41 29.18
CA SER A 276 21.75 -11.66 28.93
C SER A 276 21.73 -12.07 27.45
N LEU A 277 20.59 -11.88 26.78
CA LEU A 277 20.46 -12.08 25.33
C LEU A 277 21.38 -11.17 24.49
N GLN A 278 21.84 -10.04 25.01
CA GLN A 278 22.80 -9.16 24.31
C GLN A 278 24.26 -9.55 24.55
N HIS A 279 24.61 -10.10 25.73
CA HIS A 279 26.00 -10.47 26.04
C HIS A 279 26.46 -11.76 25.32
N SER A 280 25.53 -12.65 24.95
CA SER A 280 25.84 -13.82 24.10
C SER A 280 26.09 -13.46 22.62
N GLY A 281 25.73 -12.24 22.20
CA GLY A 281 25.87 -11.78 20.81
C GLY A 281 27.14 -10.95 20.50
N LYS A 282 27.98 -10.67 21.51
CA LYS A 282 29.16 -9.76 21.36
C LYS A 282 30.41 -10.21 22.13
N THR A 283 30.76 -11.51 22.08
CA THR A 283 32.07 -12.00 22.58
C THR A 283 32.64 -13.14 21.74
N SER A 284 33.22 -12.83 20.57
CA SER A 284 34.29 -13.63 19.95
C SER A 284 35.01 -12.90 18.80
N ASP A 285 35.50 -11.69 19.05
CA ASP A 285 36.65 -11.18 18.29
C ASP A 285 37.67 -10.53 19.24
N THR A 286 38.63 -11.35 19.65
CA THR A 286 39.89 -10.92 20.27
C THR A 286 41.02 -11.74 19.67
N SER A 287 41.48 -11.32 18.50
CA SER A 287 42.77 -11.77 17.95
C SER A 287 43.94 -11.27 18.80
N PRO A 288 44.89 -12.13 19.23
CA PRO A 288 46.25 -11.73 19.57
C PRO A 288 47.22 -12.05 18.42
N ARG A 289 48.20 -11.19 18.21
CA ARG A 289 49.05 -11.12 17.00
C ARG A 289 50.41 -11.85 17.15
N PHE A 290 50.82 -12.52 16.07
CA PHE A 290 52.19 -12.91 15.67
C PHE A 290 53.05 -13.82 16.58
N SER A 291 53.49 -14.98 16.04
CA SER A 291 54.91 -15.23 15.66
C SER A 291 55.15 -16.60 14.97
N ARG A 292 56.32 -16.75 14.31
CA ARG A 292 56.71 -17.86 13.40
C ARG A 292 56.98 -19.23 14.07
N PRO A 293 56.93 -20.35 13.31
CA PRO A 293 57.32 -21.68 13.80
C PRO A 293 58.77 -22.08 13.42
N ILE A 294 59.58 -22.53 14.39
CA ILE A 294 60.79 -23.35 14.17
C ILE A 294 60.90 -24.47 15.24
N GLN A 295 61.47 -25.61 14.82
CA GLN A 295 61.54 -26.96 15.40
C GLN A 295 62.23 -27.14 16.78
N ALA A 296 61.84 -28.22 17.50
CA ALA A 296 62.67 -29.41 17.88
C ALA A 296 62.10 -30.12 19.13
N GLY A 297 62.14 -31.45 19.35
CA GLY A 297 62.59 -32.60 18.52
C GLY A 297 62.98 -33.82 19.40
N ARG A 298 62.88 -35.07 18.88
CA ARG A 298 63.57 -36.34 19.27
C ARG A 298 63.00 -37.50 18.41
N ARG A 299 63.77 -38.19 17.55
CA ARG A 299 64.67 -39.37 17.80
C ARG A 299 63.91 -40.61 18.32
N ASN A 300 64.00 -41.82 17.73
CA ASN A 300 65.12 -42.49 17.04
C ASN A 300 64.76 -43.40 15.83
N LEU A 301 65.81 -43.82 15.11
CA LEU A 301 65.95 -44.83 14.02
C LEU A 301 65.86 -46.31 14.50
N PRO A 302 66.07 -47.40 13.68
CA PRO A 302 66.56 -47.49 12.27
C PRO A 302 65.88 -48.52 11.30
N ALA A 303 66.28 -48.43 10.01
CA ALA A 303 66.42 -49.52 9.00
C ALA A 303 65.15 -50.23 8.45
N GLN A 304 65.10 -50.76 7.21
CA GLN A 304 66.11 -50.98 6.15
C GLN A 304 65.47 -50.91 4.72
N ALA A 305 66.26 -51.05 3.65
CA ALA A 305 65.88 -50.78 2.25
C ALA A 305 65.41 -52.00 1.44
N ALA A 306 64.62 -51.79 0.36
CA ALA A 306 64.81 -52.35 -0.99
C ALA A 306 63.69 -51.96 -2.00
N VAL A 307 64.03 -51.96 -3.30
CA VAL A 307 63.19 -51.81 -4.53
C VAL A 307 63.27 -53.15 -5.31
N PRO A 308 62.74 -53.38 -6.55
CA PRO A 308 61.65 -52.76 -7.36
C PRO A 308 60.68 -53.79 -8.03
N GLY A 309 59.80 -53.34 -8.95
CA GLY A 309 59.08 -54.19 -9.95
C GLY A 309 57.69 -53.62 -10.33
N THR A 310 57.53 -52.84 -11.42
CA THR A 310 57.36 -53.18 -12.86
C THR A 310 55.94 -53.54 -13.31
N ASP A 311 55.48 -52.84 -14.37
CA ASP A 311 54.49 -53.25 -15.39
C ASP A 311 53.01 -53.48 -15.00
N ASN A 312 52.01 -53.40 -15.90
CA ASN A 312 51.75 -52.48 -17.03
C ASN A 312 50.31 -52.76 -17.55
N LEU A 313 49.67 -51.81 -18.27
CA LEU A 313 48.57 -51.99 -19.26
C LEU A 313 47.20 -52.60 -18.76
N ALA A 314 46.07 -51.89 -18.92
CA ALA A 314 45.10 -51.95 -20.05
C ALA A 314 44.29 -53.27 -20.16
N GLY A 315 42.98 -53.31 -20.49
CA GLY A 315 41.99 -52.30 -20.88
C GLY A 315 40.65 -52.96 -21.28
N ASN A 316 39.80 -52.24 -22.04
CA ASN A 316 38.60 -52.71 -22.78
C ASN A 316 37.23 -52.91 -22.07
N HIS A 317 36.35 -51.94 -22.33
CA HIS A 317 34.95 -52.01 -22.83
C HIS A 317 34.54 -53.24 -23.71
N PRO A 318 33.28 -53.37 -24.20
CA PRO A 318 31.93 -52.98 -23.69
C PRO A 318 30.84 -54.09 -23.92
N GLY A 319 29.56 -53.85 -23.61
CA GLY A 319 28.45 -54.51 -24.35
C GLY A 319 27.13 -54.80 -23.60
N PRO A 320 25.98 -54.95 -24.32
CA PRO A 320 24.68 -54.41 -23.85
C PRO A 320 23.43 -55.33 -24.02
N VAL A 321 22.22 -54.73 -23.86
CA VAL A 321 20.91 -55.01 -24.55
C VAL A 321 19.76 -55.72 -23.76
N ASP A 322 18.56 -55.08 -23.81
CA ASP A 322 17.14 -55.50 -23.65
C ASP A 322 16.64 -56.38 -22.45
N GLY A 323 15.38 -56.31 -21.99
CA GLY A 323 14.20 -55.48 -22.34
C GLY A 323 12.89 -55.99 -21.66
N ILE A 324 11.71 -55.52 -22.12
CA ILE A 324 10.32 -56.01 -21.86
C ILE A 324 9.49 -55.40 -20.69
N VAL A 325 8.21 -55.10 -21.01
CA VAL A 325 7.11 -54.37 -20.30
C VAL A 325 5.77 -54.83 -20.95
N PRO A 326 4.51 -54.71 -20.40
CA PRO A 326 3.99 -54.17 -19.11
C PRO A 326 3.06 -55.16 -18.33
N LYS A 327 2.43 -54.73 -17.19
CA LYS A 327 0.94 -54.66 -17.02
C LYS A 327 0.46 -54.06 -15.68
N ASN A 328 -0.79 -53.56 -15.69
CA ASN A 328 -1.44 -52.76 -14.62
C ASN A 328 -1.94 -53.57 -13.41
N GLY A 329 -2.00 -52.90 -12.24
CA GLY A 329 -2.82 -53.29 -11.08
C GLY A 329 -3.09 -52.07 -10.17
N ARG A 330 -4.36 -51.76 -9.87
CA ARG A 330 -4.76 -50.66 -8.97
C ARG A 330 -4.77 -51.12 -7.51
N THR A 331 -4.38 -50.24 -6.59
CA THR A 331 -5.01 -50.06 -5.26
C THR A 331 -4.55 -48.76 -4.58
N ASP A 332 -5.40 -48.16 -3.75
CA ASP A 332 -5.19 -46.86 -3.10
C ASP A 332 -4.11 -46.85 -2.01
N PRO A 333 -3.41 -45.72 -1.80
CA PRO A 333 -2.73 -45.41 -0.55
C PRO A 333 -3.57 -44.43 0.30
N GLN A 334 -4.06 -44.90 1.46
CA GLN A 334 -4.54 -44.00 2.52
C GLN A 334 -3.35 -43.21 3.10
N THR A 335 -3.22 -41.93 2.75
CA THR A 335 -2.17 -41.06 3.28
C THR A 335 -2.55 -40.52 4.66
N LYS A 336 -1.88 -40.98 5.71
CA LYS A 336 -1.98 -40.37 7.04
C LYS A 336 -1.31 -38.99 7.02
N ALA A 337 -2.09 -37.94 7.31
CA ALA A 337 -1.56 -36.59 7.46
C ALA A 337 -0.71 -36.46 8.72
N ALA A 338 0.56 -36.06 8.56
CA ALA A 338 1.39 -35.57 9.65
C ALA A 338 1.40 -34.03 9.60
N PHE A 339 0.79 -33.41 10.60
CA PHE A 339 0.65 -31.96 10.72
C PHE A 339 1.98 -31.33 11.19
N ASN A 340 2.47 -30.29 10.51
CA ASN A 340 3.70 -29.61 10.91
C ASN A 340 3.58 -28.08 10.65
N PRO A 341 3.41 -27.23 11.68
CA PRO A 341 3.20 -25.80 11.51
C PRO A 341 4.53 -25.03 11.43
N GLY A 342 4.87 -24.52 10.23
CA GLY A 342 6.08 -23.73 9.97
C GLY A 342 5.74 -22.28 9.59
N ASN A 343 5.92 -21.34 10.52
CA ASN A 343 5.36 -19.98 10.44
C ASN A 343 6.13 -18.99 9.54
N SER A 344 6.84 -19.47 8.51
CA SER A 344 7.73 -18.66 7.64
C SER A 344 7.12 -18.30 6.27
N VAL A 345 6.04 -18.95 5.84
CA VAL A 345 5.44 -18.76 4.50
C VAL A 345 4.42 -17.61 4.46
N ALA A 346 3.87 -17.20 5.61
CA ALA A 346 2.82 -16.18 5.68
C ALA A 346 3.36 -14.74 5.51
N VAL A 347 4.53 -14.44 6.06
CA VAL A 347 5.12 -13.08 6.00
C VAL A 347 5.48 -12.69 4.57
N VAL A 348 6.07 -13.63 3.81
CA VAL A 348 6.46 -13.42 2.39
C VAL A 348 5.24 -13.26 1.45
N ARG A 349 4.04 -13.69 1.88
CA ARG A 349 2.82 -13.54 1.07
C ARG A 349 2.19 -12.15 1.13
N ALA A 350 2.36 -11.42 2.24
CA ALA A 350 1.74 -10.11 2.39
C ALA A 350 2.45 -9.01 1.58
N ASP A 351 3.79 -9.02 1.53
CA ASP A 351 4.54 -8.08 0.70
C ASP A 351 4.29 -8.31 -0.79
N LYS A 352 4.24 -9.56 -1.24
CA LYS A 352 3.91 -9.90 -2.64
C LYS A 352 2.56 -9.35 -3.09
N LEU A 353 1.52 -9.43 -2.25
CA LEU A 353 0.17 -8.99 -2.63
C LEU A 353 0.07 -7.48 -2.88
N ALA A 354 0.95 -6.65 -2.32
CA ALA A 354 0.92 -5.21 -2.58
C ALA A 354 1.58 -4.84 -3.92
N ASP A 355 2.66 -5.53 -4.29
CA ASP A 355 3.30 -5.43 -5.60
C ASP A 355 2.45 -6.10 -6.69
N GLU A 356 1.86 -7.28 -6.43
CA GLU A 356 0.95 -7.99 -7.36
C GLU A 356 -0.25 -7.13 -7.78
N TYR A 357 -0.78 -6.25 -6.92
CA TYR A 357 -1.86 -5.31 -7.29
C TYR A 357 -1.41 -4.10 -8.12
N ALA A 358 -0.10 -3.84 -8.23
CA ALA A 358 0.43 -2.95 -9.27
C ALA A 358 0.67 -3.74 -10.58
N GLU A 359 0.96 -5.03 -10.48
CA GLU A 359 1.15 -5.95 -11.61
C GLU A 359 -0.17 -6.36 -12.31
N THR A 360 -1.35 -6.19 -11.69
CA THR A 360 -2.66 -6.43 -12.37
C THR A 360 -2.97 -5.44 -13.50
N GLY A 361 -2.17 -4.38 -13.68
CA GLY A 361 -2.35 -3.38 -14.75
C GLY A 361 -3.52 -2.41 -14.55
N GLU A 362 -4.27 -2.52 -13.44
CA GLU A 362 -5.43 -1.67 -13.19
C GLU A 362 -5.07 -0.21 -12.87
N GLY A 363 -3.93 -0.01 -12.19
CA GLY A 363 -3.38 1.28 -11.77
C GLY A 363 -4.02 1.87 -10.51
N ILE A 364 -3.25 2.70 -9.82
CA ILE A 364 -3.61 3.31 -8.53
C ILE A 364 -3.95 4.78 -8.76
N TYR A 365 -5.16 5.19 -8.35
CA TYR A 365 -5.63 6.57 -8.51
C TYR A 365 -5.27 7.40 -7.27
N ILE A 366 -4.83 8.64 -7.49
CA ILE A 366 -4.38 9.59 -6.45
C ILE A 366 -4.93 10.98 -6.73
N GLU A 367 -4.97 11.85 -5.71
CA GLU A 367 -5.49 13.24 -5.80
C GLU A 367 -4.39 14.31 -5.66
N ASN A 368 -3.13 13.90 -5.41
CA ASN A 368 -1.97 14.77 -5.19
C ASN A 368 -0.86 14.58 -6.25
N ALA A 369 -1.24 14.18 -7.47
CA ALA A 369 -0.30 13.87 -8.55
C ALA A 369 0.66 15.03 -8.87
N GLY A 370 0.20 16.26 -8.69
CA GLY A 370 0.97 17.47 -8.94
C GLY A 370 2.14 17.74 -7.99
N LEU A 371 2.28 16.97 -6.89
CA LEU A 371 3.52 16.90 -6.08
C LEU A 371 4.78 16.74 -6.95
N ILE A 372 4.62 16.04 -8.08
CA ILE A 372 5.68 15.77 -9.05
C ILE A 372 6.33 17.04 -9.64
N LEU A 373 5.64 18.19 -9.61
CA LEU A 373 6.20 19.48 -10.04
C LEU A 373 7.32 19.97 -9.11
N LEU A 374 7.32 19.54 -7.83
CA LEU A 374 8.29 19.95 -6.82
C LEU A 374 9.61 19.15 -6.89
N HIS A 375 9.68 18.10 -7.72
CA HIS A 375 10.80 17.15 -7.73
C HIS A 375 12.22 17.77 -7.85
N PRO A 376 12.48 18.89 -8.56
CA PRO A 376 13.85 19.44 -8.64
C PRO A 376 14.34 20.00 -7.31
N PHE A 377 13.42 20.40 -6.43
CA PHE A 377 13.71 21.03 -5.15
C PHE A 377 13.86 20.01 -4.01
N LEU A 378 13.27 18.82 -4.14
CA LEU A 378 13.25 17.78 -3.10
C LEU A 378 14.65 17.32 -2.63
N PRO A 379 15.67 17.13 -3.49
CA PRO A 379 17.02 16.75 -3.04
C PRO A 379 17.65 17.76 -2.10
N GLN A 380 17.61 19.05 -2.45
CA GLN A 380 18.17 20.13 -1.63
C GLN A 380 17.37 20.33 -0.35
N PHE A 381 16.05 20.26 -0.44
CA PHE A 381 15.13 20.37 0.70
C PHE A 381 15.36 19.27 1.74
N PHE A 382 15.38 18.00 1.33
CA PHE A 382 15.63 16.89 2.24
C PHE A 382 17.07 16.87 2.78
N SER A 383 18.06 17.30 1.99
CA SER A 383 19.44 17.43 2.47
C SER A 383 19.56 18.54 3.52
N GLY A 384 18.94 19.71 3.31
CA GLY A 384 18.94 20.82 4.27
C GLY A 384 18.29 20.47 5.61
N LEU A 385 17.28 19.59 5.59
CA LEU A 385 16.60 19.08 6.79
C LEU A 385 17.22 17.79 7.36
N ASN A 386 18.30 17.27 6.79
CA ASN A 386 18.94 15.98 7.16
C ASN A 386 18.00 14.75 7.05
N ILE A 387 16.97 14.83 6.22
CA ILE A 387 15.98 13.77 5.97
C ILE A 387 16.51 12.74 4.95
N ALA A 388 17.41 13.16 4.07
CA ALA A 388 18.08 12.29 3.10
C ALA A 388 19.61 12.45 3.20
N ALA A 389 20.32 11.35 2.95
CA ALA A 389 21.78 11.30 2.85
C ALA A 389 22.15 10.62 1.53
N GLU A 390 22.84 11.35 0.64
CA GLU A 390 23.31 10.97 -0.71
C GLU A 390 22.37 10.10 -1.56
N ASP A 391 22.22 8.81 -1.26
CA ASP A 391 21.44 7.80 -2.00
C ASP A 391 20.26 7.19 -1.21
N ALA A 392 19.96 7.66 0.01
CA ALA A 392 18.91 7.10 0.86
C ALA A 392 18.09 8.14 1.65
N ILE A 393 16.82 7.81 1.91
CA ILE A 393 15.98 8.50 2.90
C ILE A 393 16.30 7.95 4.30
N VAL A 394 16.68 8.84 5.21
CA VAL A 394 17.05 8.52 6.60
C VAL A 394 15.83 8.56 7.53
N ASP A 395 14.96 9.57 7.37
CA ASP A 395 13.69 9.67 8.10
C ASP A 395 12.49 9.58 7.14
N ALA A 396 12.02 8.36 6.93
CA ALA A 396 10.88 8.07 6.07
C ALA A 396 9.57 8.69 6.56
N GLY A 397 9.33 8.75 7.88
CA GLY A 397 8.10 9.31 8.44
C GLY A 397 8.01 10.80 8.16
N ARG A 398 9.10 11.51 8.47
CA ARG A 398 9.22 12.97 8.30
C ARG A 398 9.22 13.39 6.83
N ALA A 399 9.87 12.61 5.95
CA ALA A 399 9.81 12.81 4.50
C ALA A 399 8.36 12.75 3.98
N LEU A 400 7.59 11.72 4.39
CA LEU A 400 6.20 11.55 3.96
C LEU A 400 5.30 12.67 4.49
N SER A 401 5.44 13.05 5.77
CA SER A 401 4.68 14.16 6.37
C SER A 401 4.95 15.50 5.67
N LEU A 402 6.20 15.79 5.29
CA LEU A 402 6.55 17.03 4.58
C LEU A 402 6.07 17.05 3.13
N LEU A 403 6.21 15.93 2.38
CA LEU A 403 5.66 15.83 1.03
C LEU A 403 4.13 16.00 1.05
N TYR A 404 3.46 15.47 2.07
CA TYR A 404 2.04 15.69 2.27
C TYR A 404 1.74 17.18 2.53
N PHE A 405 2.40 17.79 3.52
CA PHE A 405 2.22 19.21 3.87
C PHE A 405 2.48 20.17 2.69
N LEU A 406 3.47 19.88 1.84
CA LEU A 406 3.71 20.64 0.61
C LEU A 406 2.48 20.68 -0.30
N THR A 407 1.77 19.54 -0.45
CA THR A 407 0.57 19.44 -1.31
C THR A 407 -0.71 19.95 -0.65
N SER A 408 -0.99 19.57 0.59
CA SER A 408 -2.29 19.76 1.25
C SER A 408 -2.32 20.96 2.20
N GLY A 409 -1.16 21.40 2.70
CA GLY A 409 -1.06 22.34 3.82
C GLY A 409 -1.46 21.77 5.18
N GLN A 410 -1.76 20.47 5.26
CA GLN A 410 -2.16 19.80 6.50
C GLN A 410 -0.98 19.07 7.15
N LEU A 411 -0.94 19.04 8.48
CA LEU A 411 0.14 18.44 9.28
C LEU A 411 -0.01 16.93 9.50
N THR A 412 -1.23 16.39 9.37
CA THR A 412 -1.53 14.97 9.59
C THR A 412 -1.79 14.28 8.26
N ALA A 413 -0.95 13.33 7.87
CA ALA A 413 -1.06 12.63 6.61
C ALA A 413 -1.86 11.32 6.73
N PRO A 414 -3.01 11.18 6.05
CA PRO A 414 -3.67 9.88 5.91
C PRO A 414 -2.85 8.98 4.99
N GLU A 415 -2.63 7.71 5.38
CA GLU A 415 -1.76 6.78 4.64
C GLU A 415 -2.23 6.57 3.19
N TYR A 416 -3.54 6.64 2.96
CA TYR A 416 -4.13 6.47 1.64
C TYR A 416 -3.81 7.60 0.64
N GLU A 417 -3.31 8.75 1.08
CA GLU A 417 -2.82 9.85 0.22
C GLU A 417 -1.30 9.84 0.05
N LEU A 418 -0.59 8.94 0.76
CA LEU A 418 0.87 8.84 0.73
C LEU A 418 1.43 7.96 -0.41
N VAL A 419 0.61 7.52 -1.38
CA VAL A 419 1.06 6.67 -2.49
C VAL A 419 2.20 7.31 -3.29
N LEU A 420 2.01 8.51 -3.82
CA LEU A 420 3.06 9.21 -4.57
C LEU A 420 4.24 9.64 -3.68
N PRO A 421 4.04 10.17 -2.46
CA PRO A 421 5.11 10.35 -1.49
C PRO A 421 5.96 9.10 -1.23
N LYS A 422 5.36 7.93 -1.03
CA LYS A 422 6.10 6.66 -0.85
C LYS A 422 6.96 6.33 -2.07
N LEU A 423 6.42 6.48 -3.28
CA LEU A 423 7.18 6.24 -4.52
C LEU A 423 8.37 7.20 -4.70
N LEU A 424 8.17 8.50 -4.45
CA LEU A 424 9.23 9.50 -4.54
C LEU A 424 10.34 9.26 -3.50
N CYS A 425 9.99 8.74 -2.33
CA CYS A 425 10.94 8.34 -1.28
C CYS A 425 11.52 6.91 -1.45
N ASN A 426 11.18 6.20 -2.53
CA ASN A 426 11.58 4.79 -2.76
C ASN A 426 11.15 3.83 -1.62
N ILE A 427 9.97 4.08 -1.03
CA ILE A 427 9.36 3.29 0.04
C ILE A 427 8.33 2.33 -0.58
N PRO A 428 8.32 1.02 -0.23
CA PRO A 428 7.31 0.07 -0.70
C PRO A 428 5.88 0.52 -0.33
N LEU A 429 4.91 0.35 -1.24
CA LEU A 429 3.54 0.78 -1.00
C LEU A 429 2.87 0.05 0.18
N SER A 430 3.23 -1.23 0.41
CA SER A 430 2.80 -2.03 1.57
C SER A 430 3.29 -1.49 2.91
N ALA A 431 4.42 -0.78 2.93
CA ALA A 431 5.15 -0.44 4.14
C ALA A 431 4.30 0.48 5.04
N VAL A 432 4.07 0.03 6.26
CA VAL A 432 3.37 0.82 7.29
C VAL A 432 4.40 1.74 7.95
N ILE A 433 4.37 3.02 7.58
CA ILE A 433 5.29 4.05 8.05
C ILE A 433 4.52 5.05 8.91
N GLU A 434 5.10 5.40 10.06
CA GLU A 434 4.57 6.42 10.98
C GLU A 434 4.80 7.82 10.39
N ALA A 435 3.82 8.30 9.62
CA ALA A 435 3.75 9.66 9.07
C ALA A 435 3.03 10.64 10.04
N ASP A 436 3.04 10.35 11.35
CA ASP A 436 2.57 11.23 12.44
C ASP A 436 3.74 12.00 13.10
N ALA A 437 4.78 12.28 12.31
CA ALA A 437 5.90 13.12 12.72
C ALA A 437 5.40 14.53 13.01
N GLU A 438 5.54 14.96 14.27
CA GLU A 438 5.32 16.35 14.66
C GLU A 438 6.37 17.22 13.96
N LEU A 439 5.94 17.88 12.88
CA LEU A 439 6.75 18.82 12.10
C LEU A 439 7.05 20.05 12.96
N THR A 440 8.30 20.47 12.98
CA THR A 440 8.72 21.67 13.69
C THR A 440 8.39 22.93 12.88
N ASP A 441 8.27 24.07 13.57
CA ASP A 441 8.04 25.36 12.91
C ASP A 441 9.09 25.66 11.83
N ALA A 442 10.37 25.32 12.08
CA ALA A 442 11.45 25.49 11.10
C ALA A 442 11.27 24.64 9.82
N GLU A 443 10.72 23.43 9.93
CA GLU A 443 10.46 22.57 8.78
C GLU A 443 9.22 23.02 7.99
N ILE A 444 8.24 23.58 8.70
CA ILE A 444 7.07 24.23 8.11
C ILE A 444 7.50 25.50 7.35
N GLU A 445 8.37 26.33 7.94
CA GLU A 445 8.96 27.51 7.32
C GLU A 445 9.75 27.16 6.06
N GLU A 446 10.62 26.14 6.11
CA GLU A 446 11.39 25.69 4.95
C GLU A 446 10.49 25.11 3.84
N ALA A 447 9.43 24.37 4.19
CA ALA A 447 8.45 23.89 3.21
C ALA A 447 7.67 25.04 2.56
N ILE A 448 7.32 26.08 3.31
CA ILE A 448 6.71 27.32 2.79
C ILE A 448 7.71 28.06 1.88
N ALA A 449 8.98 28.12 2.25
CA ALA A 449 10.04 28.74 1.47
C ALA A 449 10.27 28.04 0.12
N LEU A 450 10.19 26.69 0.08
CA LEU A 450 10.22 25.88 -1.14
C LEU A 450 9.05 26.23 -2.07
N LEU A 451 7.81 26.23 -1.57
CA LEU A 451 6.64 26.59 -2.38
C LEU A 451 6.74 28.02 -2.91
N GLY A 452 7.26 28.95 -2.10
CA GLY A 452 7.58 30.30 -2.53
C GLY A 452 8.69 30.35 -3.61
N ALA A 453 9.70 29.48 -3.55
CA ALA A 453 10.73 29.37 -4.58
C ALA A 453 10.16 28.88 -5.91
N VAL A 454 9.31 27.85 -5.88
CA VAL A 454 8.60 27.33 -7.07
C VAL A 454 7.79 28.42 -7.76
N ILE A 455 7.02 29.22 -7.00
CA ILE A 455 6.25 30.35 -7.55
C ILE A 455 7.18 31.42 -8.15
N ARG A 456 8.30 31.74 -7.50
CA ARG A 456 9.28 32.71 -8.03
C ARG A 456 9.95 32.24 -9.32
N HIS A 457 10.31 30.97 -9.42
CA HIS A 457 10.95 30.42 -10.62
C HIS A 457 9.96 30.23 -11.77
N TRP A 458 8.69 29.89 -11.50
CA TRP A 458 7.65 29.78 -12.51
C TRP A 458 6.93 31.13 -12.71
N GLU A 459 7.68 32.10 -13.27
CA GLU A 459 7.31 33.53 -13.37
C GLU A 459 5.88 33.82 -13.88
N VAL A 460 5.36 32.94 -14.74
CA VAL A 460 4.01 33.01 -15.33
C VAL A 460 2.90 32.99 -14.30
N LEU A 461 3.13 32.34 -13.14
CA LEU A 461 2.18 32.30 -12.03
C LEU A 461 1.96 33.67 -11.36
N LYS A 462 2.87 34.64 -11.54
CA LYS A 462 2.77 36.03 -11.06
C LYS A 462 2.32 36.14 -9.59
N ASN A 463 1.06 36.52 -9.37
CA ASN A 463 0.48 36.78 -8.05
C ASN A 463 -0.20 35.54 -7.42
N THR A 464 0.07 34.34 -7.93
CA THR A 464 -0.47 33.09 -7.37
C THR A 464 0.15 32.84 -5.99
N GLY A 465 -0.67 32.87 -4.94
CA GLY A 465 -0.24 32.48 -3.60
C GLY A 465 -0.06 30.96 -3.46
N ILE A 466 0.53 30.53 -2.34
CA ILE A 466 0.83 29.11 -2.06
C ILE A 466 -0.42 28.23 -2.16
N ASP A 467 -1.56 28.65 -1.63
CA ASP A 467 -2.80 27.86 -1.71
C ASP A 467 -3.38 27.83 -3.13
N GLY A 468 -3.08 28.85 -3.94
CA GLY A 468 -3.37 28.87 -5.37
C GLY A 468 -2.53 27.84 -6.13
N LEU A 469 -1.22 27.73 -5.82
CA LEU A 469 -0.35 26.69 -6.36
C LEU A 469 -0.85 25.30 -5.94
N ARG A 470 -1.15 25.10 -4.65
CA ARG A 470 -1.67 23.84 -4.11
C ARG A 470 -2.95 23.40 -4.81
N GLY A 471 -3.97 24.24 -4.80
CA GLY A 471 -5.30 23.92 -5.36
C GLY A 471 -5.34 23.82 -6.89
N THR A 472 -4.49 24.57 -7.60
CA THR A 472 -4.49 24.58 -9.07
C THR A 472 -3.55 23.54 -9.66
N PHE A 473 -2.38 23.30 -9.05
CA PHE A 473 -1.31 22.52 -9.67
C PHE A 473 -0.79 21.35 -8.85
N LEU A 474 -0.93 21.31 -7.51
CA LEU A 474 -0.43 20.17 -6.71
C LEU A 474 -1.51 19.12 -6.43
N LEU A 475 -2.71 19.55 -6.05
CA LEU A 475 -3.89 18.72 -5.80
C LEU A 475 -4.58 18.35 -7.12
N ARG A 476 -3.93 17.47 -7.88
CA ARG A 476 -4.38 16.97 -9.19
C ARG A 476 -4.68 15.48 -9.11
N ALA A 477 -5.85 15.10 -9.63
CA ALA A 477 -6.16 13.72 -9.91
C ALA A 477 -5.14 13.13 -10.89
N GLY A 478 -4.69 11.90 -10.62
CA GLY A 478 -3.80 11.15 -11.50
C GLY A 478 -3.89 9.66 -11.27
N LYS A 479 -3.27 8.89 -12.16
CA LYS A 479 -3.20 7.43 -12.15
C LYS A 479 -1.74 7.00 -12.23
N ILE A 480 -1.29 6.21 -11.26
CA ILE A 480 0.00 5.54 -11.27
C ILE A 480 -0.18 4.13 -11.82
N SER A 481 0.65 3.70 -12.75
CA SER A 481 0.69 2.34 -13.28
C SER A 481 2.12 1.83 -13.36
N LEU A 482 2.28 0.50 -13.26
CA LEU A 482 3.55 -0.16 -13.53
C LEU A 482 3.66 -0.43 -15.04
N ARG A 483 4.77 -0.06 -15.64
CA ARG A 483 5.08 -0.34 -17.05
C ARG A 483 5.67 -1.74 -17.19
N GLY A 484 5.60 -2.31 -18.40
CA GLY A 484 6.14 -3.65 -18.70
C GLY A 484 7.66 -3.79 -18.60
N ASP A 485 8.40 -2.67 -18.48
CA ASP A 485 9.83 -2.60 -18.20
C ASP A 485 10.15 -2.54 -16.69
N GLY A 486 9.13 -2.43 -15.83
CA GLY A 486 9.25 -2.36 -14.37
C GLY A 486 9.34 -0.94 -13.80
N ASP A 487 9.38 0.10 -14.65
CA ASP A 487 9.31 1.50 -14.22
C ASP A 487 7.86 1.92 -13.90
N TRP A 488 7.71 3.06 -13.22
CA TRP A 488 6.40 3.65 -12.93
C TRP A 488 6.01 4.68 -14.01
N CYS A 489 4.72 4.75 -14.34
CA CYS A 489 4.13 5.87 -15.09
C CYS A 489 3.08 6.58 -14.22
N LEU A 490 3.13 7.91 -14.16
CA LEU A 490 2.11 8.78 -13.58
C LEU A 490 1.41 9.55 -14.70
N GLN A 491 0.14 9.24 -14.93
CA GLN A 491 -0.74 9.97 -15.84
C GLN A 491 -1.53 11.00 -15.04
N VAL A 492 -1.52 12.28 -15.44
CA VAL A 492 -2.22 13.37 -14.71
C VAL A 492 -3.44 13.84 -15.50
N GLU A 493 -4.55 14.08 -14.81
CA GLU A 493 -5.79 14.60 -15.43
C GLU A 493 -5.58 16.03 -15.96
N GLY A 494 -5.48 16.19 -17.29
CA GLY A 494 -5.33 17.49 -17.94
C GLY A 494 -6.51 18.44 -17.70
N LYS A 495 -6.22 19.74 -17.49
CA LYS A 495 -7.21 20.83 -17.38
C LYS A 495 -6.77 22.06 -18.16
N ALA A 496 -7.72 22.96 -18.47
CA ALA A 496 -7.49 24.15 -19.31
C ALA A 496 -6.36 25.09 -18.83
N TYR A 497 -6.03 25.10 -17.53
CA TYR A 497 -4.93 25.90 -16.98
C TYR A 497 -3.56 25.21 -17.06
N ASP A 498 -3.50 23.92 -17.44
CA ASP A 498 -2.24 23.18 -17.59
C ASP A 498 -1.42 23.67 -18.80
N ILE A 499 -2.00 24.51 -19.68
CA ILE A 499 -1.26 25.29 -20.70
C ILE A 499 -0.11 26.12 -20.09
N LEU A 500 -0.17 26.48 -18.80
CA LEU A 500 0.93 27.18 -18.13
C LEU A 500 2.15 26.28 -17.89
N LEU A 501 2.03 24.95 -17.96
CA LEU A 501 3.13 24.00 -17.86
C LEU A 501 4.09 24.07 -19.06
N GLU A 502 3.63 24.56 -20.22
CA GLU A 502 4.49 24.82 -21.39
C GLU A 502 5.55 25.90 -21.13
N GLN A 503 5.38 26.68 -20.07
CA GLN A 503 6.30 27.72 -19.60
C GLN A 503 6.96 27.35 -18.26
N LEU A 504 6.93 26.07 -17.89
CA LEU A 504 7.65 25.55 -16.72
C LEU A 504 9.16 25.51 -17.04
N PRO A 505 10.06 26.08 -16.22
CA PRO A 505 11.48 26.20 -16.57
C PRO A 505 12.30 24.92 -16.28
N TRP A 506 11.64 23.82 -15.90
CA TRP A 506 12.26 22.49 -15.75
C TRP A 506 11.37 21.41 -16.40
N GLY A 507 12.01 20.34 -16.89
CA GLY A 507 11.29 19.20 -17.46
C GLY A 507 10.67 18.32 -16.38
N ILE A 508 9.49 17.75 -16.67
CA ILE A 508 8.76 16.85 -15.74
C ILE A 508 8.54 15.43 -16.26
N GLY A 509 8.83 15.14 -17.54
CA GLY A 509 8.44 13.88 -18.19
C GLY A 509 9.18 12.61 -17.73
N MET A 510 10.38 12.73 -17.15
CA MET A 510 11.16 11.61 -16.61
C MET A 510 11.84 12.05 -15.31
N ILE A 511 11.56 11.35 -14.21
CA ILE A 511 12.00 11.75 -12.86
C ILE A 511 12.66 10.58 -12.15
N LYS A 512 13.89 10.84 -11.70
CA LYS A 512 14.68 9.95 -10.84
C LYS A 512 15.43 10.79 -9.82
N LEU A 513 14.93 10.79 -8.58
CA LEU A 513 15.60 11.39 -7.44
C LEU A 513 16.79 10.51 -7.01
N PRO A 514 17.79 11.04 -6.26
CA PRO A 514 19.04 10.32 -5.96
C PRO A 514 18.85 8.93 -5.35
N TRP A 515 17.83 8.79 -4.50
CA TRP A 515 17.48 7.56 -3.78
C TRP A 515 16.44 6.66 -4.50
N MET A 516 16.00 7.01 -5.71
CA MET A 516 15.02 6.22 -6.47
C MET A 516 15.69 5.10 -7.28
N GLN A 517 15.24 3.86 -7.08
CA GLN A 517 15.72 2.71 -7.86
C GLN A 517 15.16 2.73 -9.29
N ARG A 518 13.83 2.88 -9.41
CA ARG A 518 13.06 2.89 -10.67
C ARG A 518 12.84 4.33 -11.16
N MET A 519 12.66 4.52 -12.47
CA MET A 519 12.25 5.81 -13.04
C MET A 519 10.75 6.02 -12.80
N LEU A 520 10.36 7.28 -12.62
CA LEU A 520 8.97 7.71 -12.72
C LEU A 520 8.79 8.53 -14.01
N TRP A 521 8.09 7.95 -14.96
CA TRP A 521 7.65 8.60 -16.19
C TRP A 521 6.39 9.41 -15.90
N VAL A 522 6.25 10.59 -16.50
CA VAL A 522 5.08 11.47 -16.28
C VAL A 522 4.42 11.82 -17.60
N GLU A 523 3.16 11.43 -17.72
CA GLU A 523 2.27 11.80 -18.81
C GLU A 523 1.33 12.91 -18.30
N TRP A 524 1.74 14.16 -18.50
CA TRP A 524 0.94 15.34 -18.18
C TRP A 524 0.74 16.16 -19.45
N ASP A 525 -0.36 15.88 -20.14
CA ASP A 525 -0.67 16.52 -21.42
C ASP A 525 -1.34 17.88 -21.17
N SER A 526 -0.69 18.97 -21.62
CA SER A 526 -1.35 20.30 -21.70
C SER A 526 -2.45 20.29 -22.77
N SER A 527 -2.34 19.38 -23.75
CA SER A 527 -3.36 19.10 -24.74
C SER A 527 -4.21 17.90 -24.35
N SER A 528 -5.14 18.12 -23.40
CA SER A 528 -6.41 17.40 -23.46
C SER A 528 -7.04 17.70 -24.83
N ARG A 529 -6.75 16.86 -25.84
CA ARG A 529 -7.35 16.94 -27.17
C ARG A 529 -8.87 16.86 -26.98
N CYS A 530 -9.54 17.91 -27.43
CA CYS A 530 -10.88 18.34 -27.02
C CYS A 530 -11.98 17.26 -27.16
#